data_AF-A0A962ACZ7-F1
#
_entry.id   AF-A0A962ACZ7-F1
#
_cell.length_a   1.000
_cell.length_b   1.000
_cell.length_c   1.000
_cell.angle_alpha   90.00
_cell.angle_beta   90.00
_cell.angle_gamma   90.00
#
_symmetry.space_group_name_H-M   'P 1'
#
loop_
_entity.id
_entity.type
_entity.pdbx_description
1 polymer ?
#
loop_
_entity_poly.entity_id
_entity_poly.type
_entity_poly.pdbx_seq_one_letter_code
_entity_poly.pdbx_strand_id
1 'polypeptide(L)' 'MTQPLSPAAIEKQLFAQETAKMLLEVQAVLFNPDKPFIFTSGWASPVYTDMRKIISYPRLRKRLLDFAVT' A
#
# COMPACT_ATOMS: atom_id res chain seq x y z
N MET A 1 -12.72 -3.27 24.27
CA MET A 1 -11.38 -3.38 24.87
C MET A 1 -10.35 -2.94 23.83
N THR A 2 -10.17 -1.64 23.62
CA THR A 2 -9.07 -1.12 22.79
C THR A 2 -7.90 -0.87 23.73
N GLN A 3 -6.93 -1.79 23.77
CA GLN A 3 -5.66 -1.49 24.42
C GLN A 3 -5.09 -0.22 23.78
N PRO A 4 -4.56 0.74 24.57
CA PRO A 4 -3.85 1.87 23.99
C PRO A 4 -2.67 1.30 23.21
N LEU A 5 -2.66 1.57 21.91
CA LEU A 5 -1.54 1.21 21.05
C LEU A 5 -0.26 1.78 21.68
N SER A 6 0.76 0.95 21.85
CA SER A 6 2.07 1.41 22.30
C SER A 6 2.52 2.62 21.44
N PRO A 7 3.32 3.56 21.97
CA PRO A 7 3.75 4.74 21.21
C PRO A 7 4.35 4.39 19.82
N ALA A 8 5.10 3.28 19.75
CA ALA A 8 5.65 2.76 18.50
C ALA A 8 4.60 2.20 17.52
N ALA A 9 3.47 1.69 18.01
CA ALA A 9 2.38 1.20 17.16
C ALA A 9 1.57 2.36 16.54
N ILE A 10 1.49 3.51 17.20
CA ILE A 10 0.84 4.71 16.66
C ILE A 10 1.66 5.25 15.48
N GLU A 11 2.98 5.31 15.62
CA GLU A 11 3.89 5.75 14.54
C GLU A 11 3.82 4.82 13.32
N LYS A 12 3.85 3.49 13.54
CA LYS A 12 3.66 2.50 12.47
C LYS A 12 2.32 2.65 11.76
N GLN A 13 1.25 2.94 12.51
CA GLN A 13 -0.07 3.16 11.93
C GLN A 13 -0.11 4.41 11.05
N LEU A 14 0.58 5.49 11.46
CA LEU A 14 0.72 6.70 10.66
C LEU A 14 1.45 6.41 9.34
N PHE A 15 2.58 5.71 9.40
CA PHE A 15 3.34 5.33 8.19
C PHE A 15 2.52 4.42 7.27
N ALA A 16 1.76 3.48 7.82
CA ALA A 16 0.88 2.61 7.06
C ALA A 16 -0.24 3.40 6.34
N GLN A 17 -0.87 4.36 7.03
CA GLN A 17 -1.93 5.19 6.45
C GLN A 17 -1.42 6.10 5.34
N GLU A 18 -0.29 6.77 5.55
CA GLU A 18 0.30 7.65 4.53
C GLU A 18 0.78 6.84 3.32
N THR A 19 1.38 5.66 3.55
CA THR A 19 1.76 4.73 2.49
C THR A 19 0.55 4.27 1.68
N ALA A 20 -0.56 3.90 2.34
CA ALA A 20 -1.76 3.47 1.65
C ALA A 20 -2.34 4.57 0.74
N LYS A 21 -2.45 5.82 1.23
CA LYS A 21 -2.92 6.96 0.42
C LYS A 21 -2.06 7.15 -0.83
N MET A 22 -0.75 7.17 -0.63
CA MET A 22 0.26 7.32 -1.69
C MET A 22 0.12 6.24 -2.78
N LEU A 23 -0.10 4.98 -2.39
CA LEU A 23 -0.25 3.87 -3.33
C LEU A 23 -1.57 3.91 -4.13
N LEU A 24 -2.63 4.44 -3.51
CA LEU A 24 -3.93 4.62 -4.17
C LEU A 24 -3.90 5.75 -5.17
N GLU A 25 -3.22 6.86 -4.85
CA GLU A 25 -3.09 8.03 -5.72
C GLU A 25 -2.43 7.66 -7.06
N VAL A 26 -1.37 6.86 -7.04
CA VAL A 26 -0.68 6.42 -8.26
C VAL A 26 -1.31 5.20 -8.92
N GLN A 27 -2.47 4.75 -8.43
CA GLN A 27 -3.17 3.54 -8.91
C GLN A 27 -2.24 2.32 -8.97
N ALA A 28 -1.35 2.21 -7.97
CA ALA A 28 -0.54 1.01 -7.75
C ALA A 28 -1.37 -0.10 -7.10
N VAL A 29 -2.47 0.26 -6.43
CA VAL A 29 -3.48 -0.66 -5.89
C VAL A 29 -4.79 -0.43 -6.62
N LEU A 30 -5.34 -1.48 -7.23
CA LEU A 30 -6.61 -1.46 -7.94
C LEU A 30 -7.60 -2.35 -7.21
N PHE A 31 -8.82 -1.85 -7.05
CA PHE A 31 -9.95 -2.60 -6.50
C PHE A 31 -11.01 -2.76 -7.58
N ASN A 32 -11.39 -4.01 -7.84
CA ASN A 32 -12.52 -4.30 -8.71
C ASN A 32 -13.32 -5.46 -8.10
N PRO A 33 -14.33 -5.15 -7.27
CA PRO A 33 -15.15 -6.18 -6.63
C PRO A 33 -16.09 -6.88 -7.62
N ASP A 34 -16.54 -6.18 -8.67
CA ASP A 34 -17.50 -6.72 -9.64
C ASP A 34 -16.83 -7.62 -10.69
N LYS A 35 -15.58 -7.31 -11.06
CA LYS A 35 -14.79 -8.09 -12.01
C LYS A 35 -13.41 -8.38 -11.40
N PRO A 36 -13.24 -9.52 -10.71
CA PRO A 36 -11.98 -9.87 -10.06
C PRO A 36 -10.87 -10.06 -11.09
N PHE A 37 -9.65 -9.69 -10.69
CA PHE A 37 -8.45 -9.93 -11.48
C PHE A 37 -8.08 -11.40 -11.40
N ILE A 38 -7.89 -12.03 -12.55
CA ILE A 38 -7.39 -13.41 -12.65
C ILE A 38 -5.88 -13.36 -12.76
N PHE A 39 -5.20 -13.88 -11.74
CA PHE A 39 -3.74 -14.00 -11.75
C PHE A 39 -3.29 -15.15 -12.65
N THR A 40 -2.00 -15.14 -13.02
CA THR A 40 -1.37 -16.23 -13.79
C THR A 40 -1.39 -17.56 -13.05
N SER A 41 -1.58 -17.55 -11.73
CA SER A 41 -1.82 -18.74 -10.90
C SER A 41 -3.24 -19.31 -11.01
N GLY A 42 -4.14 -18.63 -11.74
CA GLY A 42 -5.57 -18.94 -11.80
C GLY A 42 -6.39 -18.38 -10.63
N TRP A 43 -5.75 -17.70 -9.66
CA TRP A 43 -6.47 -17.12 -8.52
C TRP A 43 -7.21 -15.84 -8.90
N ALA A 44 -8.50 -15.78 -8.55
CA ALA A 44 -9.32 -14.59 -8.70
C ALA A 44 -9.23 -13.73 -7.44
N SER A 45 -8.70 -12.51 -7.56
CA SER A 45 -8.62 -11.54 -6.47
C SER A 45 -9.35 -10.25 -6.83
N PRO A 46 -10.17 -9.68 -5.92
CA PRO A 46 -10.78 -8.37 -6.12
C PRO A 46 -9.76 -7.22 -6.02
N VAL A 47 -8.53 -7.52 -5.57
CA VAL A 47 -7.43 -6.57 -5.41
C VAL A 47 -6.26 -6.96 -6.28
N TYR A 48 -5.73 -6.00 -7.02
CA TYR A 48 -4.46 -6.13 -7.74
C TYR A 48 -3.48 -5.05 -7.29
N THR A 49 -2.21 -5.43 -7.12
CA THR A 49 -1.15 -4.53 -6.71
C THR A 49 0.04 -4.62 -7.67
N ASP A 50 0.46 -3.47 -8.20
CA ASP A 50 1.65 -3.37 -9.05
C ASP A 50 2.64 -2.36 -8.48
N MET A 51 3.60 -2.86 -7.71
CA MET A 51 4.63 -2.05 -7.05
C MET A 51 5.67 -1.50 -8.04
N ARG A 52 5.71 -1.97 -9.30
CA ARG A 52 6.65 -1.47 -10.31
C ARG A 52 6.29 -0.05 -10.74
N LYS A 53 5.01 0.31 -10.69
CA LYS A 53 4.55 1.68 -10.98
C LYS A 53 5.23 2.70 -10.08
N ILE A 54 5.48 2.37 -8.81
CA ILE A 54 6.12 3.24 -7.81
C ILE A 54 7.52 3.67 -8.25
N ILE A 55 8.26 2.79 -8.94
CA ILE A 55 9.62 3.06 -9.41
C ILE A 55 9.63 4.23 -10.41
N SER A 56 8.55 4.38 -11.19
CA SER A 56 8.37 5.47 -12.15
C SER A 56 8.04 6.82 -11.52
N TYR A 57 7.77 6.88 -10.21
CA TYR A 57 7.48 8.11 -9.47
C TYR A 57 8.59 8.40 -8.44
N PRO A 58 9.64 9.17 -8.79
CA PRO A 58 10.80 9.40 -7.93
C PRO A 58 10.44 9.99 -6.55
N ARG A 59 9.44 10.88 -6.49
CA ARG A 59 8.96 11.49 -5.24
C ARG A 59 8.34 10.44 -4.31
N LEU A 60 7.48 9.58 -4.86
CA LEU A 60 6.81 8.51 -4.12
C LEU A 60 7.82 7.50 -3.59
N ARG A 61 8.74 7.05 -4.46
CA ARG A 61 9.81 6.12 -4.11
C ARG A 61 10.66 6.66 -2.96
N LYS A 62 11.08 7.93 -3.02
CA LYS A 62 11.88 8.54 -1.95
C LYS A 62 11.12 8.49 -0.62
N ARG A 63 9.85 8.92 -0.62
CA ARG A 63 9.04 8.97 0.61
C ARG A 63 8.83 7.59 1.24
N LEU A 64 8.61 6.56 0.43
CA LEU A 64 8.47 5.18 0.92
C LEU A 64 9.79 4.62 1.49
N LEU A 65 10.93 4.96 0.88
CA LEU A 65 12.23 4.55 1.39
C LEU A 65 12.55 5.25 2.73
N ASP A 66 12.19 6.52 2.88
CA ASP A 66 12.35 7.24 4.15
C ASP A 66 11.61 6.51 5.29
N PHE A 67 10.41 6.00 5.04
CA PHE A 67 9.64 5.21 6.02
C PHE A 67 10.19 3.80 6.29
N ALA A 68 10.96 3.23 5.36
CA ALA A 68 11.48 1.86 5.49
C ALA A 68 12.82 1.79 6.24
N VAL A 69 13.60 2.87 6.21
CA VAL A 69 14.93 2.95 6.85
C VAL A 69 14.84 3.42 8.32
N THR A 70 13.71 4.06 8.68
CA THR A 70 13.42 4.52 10.05
C THR A 70 12.95 3.36 10.92
#